data_AF-A0A3P7JMD8-F1
#
_entry.id   AF-A0A3P7JMD8-F1
#
_cell.length_a   1.000
_cell.length_b   1.000
_cell.length_c   1.000
_cell.angle_alpha   90.00
_cell.angle_beta   90.00
_cell.angle_gamma   90.00
#
_symmetry.space_group_name_H-M   'P 1'
#
loop_
_entity.id
_entity.type
_entity.pdbx_description
1 polymer ?
#
loop_
_entity_poly.entity_id
_entity_poly.type
_entity_poly.pdbx_seq_one_letter_code
_entity_poly.pdbx_strand_id
1 'polypeptide(L)'
;MSAAELAVRFVDYYSNFDTSQHVIYIEKGLASRRRQVSGEVRLLLVDPYSNMTVCRSSAAAKAFADGMAFLRRKMANGLFLDSFPAFPEASMFQAQTKWQSWRLHVQERKLIVDKRAQDQSTDAELQEADTT
;
A
#
# COMPACT_ATOMS: atom_id res chain seq x y z
N MET A 1 -18.68 19.72 -10.29
CA MET A 1 -17.49 18.86 -10.24
C MET A 1 -17.92 17.46 -10.66
N SER A 2 -17.36 16.92 -11.74
CA SER A 2 -17.72 15.57 -12.22
C SER A 2 -16.90 14.49 -11.49
N ALA A 3 -17.35 13.23 -11.53
CA ALA A 3 -16.59 12.12 -10.97
C ALA A 3 -15.21 11.96 -11.64
N ALA A 4 -15.14 12.18 -12.96
CA ALA A 4 -13.87 12.15 -13.70
C ALA A 4 -12.93 13.28 -13.26
N GLU A 5 -13.44 14.50 -13.08
CA GLU A 5 -12.66 15.62 -12.57
C GLU A 5 -12.11 15.34 -11.16
N LEU A 6 -12.94 14.75 -10.29
CA LEU A 6 -12.51 14.32 -8.95
C LEU A 6 -11.41 13.26 -9.00
N ALA A 7 -11.52 12.27 -9.89
CA ALA A 7 -10.50 11.24 -10.04
C ALA A 7 -9.15 11.81 -10.49
N VAL A 8 -9.16 12.74 -11.45
CA VAL A 8 -7.93 13.41 -11.91
C VAL A 8 -7.31 14.25 -10.80
N ARG A 9 -8.11 15.06 -10.09
CA ARG A 9 -7.62 15.87 -8.95
C ARG A 9 -7.08 15.00 -7.82
N PHE A 10 -7.73 13.87 -7.55
CA PHE A 10 -7.29 12.91 -6.53
C PHE A 10 -5.90 12.35 -6.87
N VAL A 11 -5.71 11.88 -8.11
CA VAL A 11 -4.42 11.33 -8.55
C VAL A 11 -3.35 12.41 -8.54
N ASP A 12 -3.66 13.63 -9.00
CA ASP A 12 -2.69 14.72 -9.03
C ASP A 12 -2.24 15.11 -7.63
N TYR A 13 -3.18 15.26 -6.68
CA TYR A 13 -2.88 15.54 -5.27
C TYR A 13 -1.99 14.45 -4.66
N TYR A 14 -2.38 13.18 -4.77
CA TYR A 14 -1.65 12.10 -4.12
C TYR A 14 -0.34 11.72 -4.83
N SER A 15 -0.15 12.12 -6.09
CA SER A 15 1.13 11.94 -6.79
C SER A 15 2.27 12.80 -6.23
N ASN A 16 1.94 13.95 -5.63
CA ASN A 16 2.89 14.87 -5.02
C ASN A 16 2.83 14.80 -3.47
N PHE A 17 2.08 13.86 -2.92
CA PHE A 17 1.86 13.77 -1.48
C PHE A 17 3.08 13.19 -0.76
N ASP A 18 3.70 14.01 0.09
CA ASP A 18 4.84 13.58 0.88
C ASP A 18 4.41 12.75 2.10
N THR A 19 4.44 11.43 1.92
CA THR A 19 4.17 10.44 2.97
C THR A 19 5.17 10.48 4.11
N SER A 20 6.35 11.11 3.98
CA SER A 20 7.31 11.26 5.07
C SER A 20 6.94 12.38 6.03
N GLN A 21 6.21 13.38 5.54
CA GLN A 21 5.86 14.58 6.29
C GLN A 21 4.40 14.64 6.72
N HIS A 22 3.50 13.88 6.10
CA HIS A 22 2.06 14.03 6.33
C HIS A 22 1.39 12.75 6.85
N VAL A 23 0.33 12.93 7.64
CA VAL A 23 -0.59 11.91 8.14
C VAL A 23 -1.97 12.19 7.59
N ILE A 24 -2.66 11.17 7.10
CA ILE A 24 -4.02 11.27 6.58
C ILE A 24 -5.00 10.89 7.69
N TYR A 25 -5.84 11.83 8.11
CA TYR A 25 -6.94 11.60 9.05
C TYR A 25 -8.25 11.57 8.27
N ILE A 26 -8.82 10.37 8.09
CA ILE A 26 -10.08 10.20 7.36
C ILE A 26 -11.22 10.91 8.11
N GLU A 27 -11.32 10.70 9.43
CA GLU A 27 -12.34 11.30 10.30
C GLU A 27 -12.44 12.82 10.13
N LYS A 28 -11.29 13.48 9.99
CA LYS A 28 -11.19 14.95 9.93
C LYS A 28 -11.13 15.48 8.50
N GLY A 29 -11.09 14.60 7.51
CA GLY A 29 -10.93 14.97 6.09
C GLY A 29 -9.66 15.77 5.80
N LEU A 30 -8.59 15.59 6.58
CA LEU A 30 -7.39 16.43 6.47
C LEU A 30 -6.09 15.62 6.49
N ALA A 31 -5.09 16.13 5.77
CA ALA A 31 -3.71 15.70 5.89
C ALA A 31 -2.96 16.68 6.79
N SER A 32 -2.44 16.22 7.92
CA SER A 32 -1.70 17.05 8.87
C SER A 32 -0.21 16.74 8.83
N ARG A 33 0.62 17.75 9.12
CA ARG A 33 2.07 17.57 9.22
C ARG A 33 2.41 16.72 10.44
N ARG A 34 3.33 15.79 10.26
CA ARG A 34 3.87 14.93 11.32
C ARG A 34 4.63 15.78 12.31
N ARG A 35 4.44 15.48 13.60
CA ARG A 35 5.41 15.84 14.63
C ARG A 35 6.60 14.90 14.41
N GLN A 36 7.70 15.50 13.95
CA GLN A 36 9.05 14.95 13.69
C GLN A 36 9.23 13.44 14.00
N VAL A 37 9.55 12.65 12.98
CA VAL A 37 9.80 11.20 13.10
C VAL A 37 11.26 10.89 12.82
N SER A 38 12.01 10.44 13.84
CA SER A 38 13.21 9.62 13.62
C SER A 38 12.75 8.18 13.35
N GLY A 39 12.93 7.67 12.14
CA GLY A 39 12.59 6.28 11.82
C GLY A 39 12.19 6.03 10.36
N GLU A 40 11.75 4.81 10.09
CA GLU A 40 11.31 4.33 8.78
C GLU A 40 10.04 5.06 8.32
N VAL A 41 10.06 5.60 7.08
CA VAL A 41 8.92 6.32 6.50
C VAL A 41 7.77 5.37 6.20
N ARG A 42 6.68 5.50 6.96
CA ARG A 42 5.43 4.72 6.75
C ARG A 42 4.31 5.61 6.23
N LEU A 43 3.41 5.02 5.46
CA LEU A 43 2.14 5.66 5.11
C LEU A 43 1.26 5.64 6.36
N LEU A 44 0.89 6.82 6.86
CA LEU A 44 0.02 6.94 8.03
C LEU A 44 -1.37 7.33 7.56
N LEU A 45 -2.23 6.32 7.42
CA LEU A 45 -3.65 6.46 7.14
C LEU A 45 -4.40 6.04 8.39
N VAL A 46 -4.84 7.02 9.18
CA VAL A 46 -5.47 6.77 10.48
C VAL A 46 -6.90 6.28 10.26
N ASP A 47 -7.21 5.14 10.87
CA ASP A 47 -8.55 4.58 10.91
C ASP A 47 -9.50 5.55 11.65
N PRO A 48 -10.68 5.89 11.10
CA PRO A 48 -11.62 6.79 11.77
C PRO A 48 -12.17 6.22 13.09
N TYR A 49 -12.11 4.91 13.31
CA TYR A 49 -12.66 4.26 14.51
C TYR A 49 -11.57 3.78 15.47
N SER A 50 -10.29 3.96 15.15
CA SER A 50 -9.19 3.56 16.02
C SER A 50 -8.00 4.49 15.91
N ASN A 51 -7.18 4.57 16.97
CA ASN A 51 -5.95 5.37 16.96
C ASN A 51 -4.81 4.71 16.14
N MET A 52 -5.11 3.70 15.32
CA MET A 52 -4.13 2.94 14.56
C MET A 52 -4.10 3.33 13.09
N THR A 53 -2.94 3.16 12.45
CA THR A 53 -2.85 3.25 10.98
C THR A 53 -3.32 1.95 10.34
N VAL A 54 -4.10 2.07 9.26
CA VAL A 54 -4.50 0.94 8.40
C VAL A 54 -3.29 0.38 7.67
N CYS A 55 -2.32 1.23 7.31
CA CYS A 55 -1.13 0.86 6.57
C CYS A 55 -0.01 0.43 7.54
N ARG A 56 0.02 -0.86 7.89
CA ARG A 56 1.02 -1.43 8.82
C ARG A 56 2.35 -1.79 8.14
N SER A 57 2.36 -1.96 6.83
CA SER A 57 3.56 -2.33 6.07
C SER A 57 4.42 -1.11 5.78
N SER A 58 5.74 -1.19 6.00
CA SER A 58 6.66 -0.13 5.62
C SER A 58 6.82 0.01 4.11
N ALA A 59 6.56 -1.07 3.36
CA ALA A 59 6.51 -1.06 1.91
C ALA A 59 5.34 -0.23 1.34
N ALA A 60 4.29 0.02 2.14
CA ALA A 60 3.06 0.65 1.68
C ALA A 60 3.29 2.09 1.18
N ALA A 61 4.16 2.86 1.83
CA ALA A 61 4.46 4.24 1.43
C ALA A 61 5.04 4.30 0.02
N LYS A 62 6.03 3.44 -0.26
CA LYS A 62 6.68 3.39 -1.57
C LYS A 62 5.77 2.85 -2.65
N ALA A 63 5.04 1.76 -2.36
CA ALA A 63 4.06 1.21 -3.28
C ALA A 63 2.97 2.22 -3.67
N PHE A 64 2.49 3.00 -2.69
CA PHE A 64 1.51 4.06 -2.91
C PHE A 64 2.06 5.18 -3.80
N ALA A 65 3.26 5.68 -3.49
CA ALA A 65 3.92 6.73 -4.27
C ALA A 65 4.16 6.30 -5.73
N ASP A 66 4.70 5.09 -5.94
CA ASP A 66 4.95 4.54 -7.27
C ASP A 66 3.64 4.35 -8.06
N GLY A 67 2.58 3.89 -7.39
CA GLY A 67 1.25 3.73 -7.98
C GLY A 67 0.64 5.07 -8.43
N MET A 68 0.67 6.09 -7.56
CA MET A 68 0.15 7.42 -7.88
C MET A 68 0.95 8.10 -9.00
N ALA A 69 2.28 7.97 -8.98
CA ALA A 69 3.14 8.48 -10.04
C ALA A 69 2.90 7.76 -11.38
N PHE A 70 2.61 6.46 -11.36
CA PHE A 70 2.21 5.72 -12.56
C PHE A 70 0.86 6.20 -13.10
N LEU A 71 -0.16 6.30 -12.23
CA LEU A 71 -1.50 6.76 -12.61
C LEU A 71 -1.45 8.16 -13.20
N ARG A 72 -0.76 9.11 -12.56
CA ARG A 72 -0.64 10.49 -13.06
C ARG A 72 -0.05 10.53 -14.46
N ARG A 73 1.04 9.80 -14.71
CA ARG A 73 1.67 9.76 -16.05
C ARG A 73 0.74 9.17 -17.09
N LYS A 74 -0.05 8.15 -16.74
CA LYS A 74 -0.95 7.49 -17.68
C LYS A 74 -2.19 8.35 -17.97
N MET A 75 -2.79 8.95 -16.95
CA MET A 75 -3.91 9.88 -17.09
C MET A 75 -3.52 11.14 -17.87
N ALA A 76 -2.29 11.64 -17.73
CA ALA A 76 -1.79 12.75 -18.55
C ALA A 76 -1.74 12.40 -20.06
N ASN A 77 -1.72 11.12 -20.41
CA ASN A 77 -1.77 10.63 -21.79
C ASN A 77 -3.18 10.16 -22.22
N GLY A 78 -4.23 10.47 -21.46
CA GLY A 78 -5.62 10.07 -21.74
C GLY A 78 -5.99 8.64 -21.34
N LEU A 79 -5.06 7.87 -20.75
CA LEU A 79 -5.32 6.49 -20.31
C LEU A 79 -6.01 6.46 -18.94
N PHE A 80 -6.68 5.36 -18.59
CA PHE A 80 -7.50 5.18 -17.37
C PHE A 80 -8.76 6.06 -17.27
N LEU A 81 -9.03 6.91 -18.25
CA LEU A 81 -10.30 7.64 -18.37
C LEU A 81 -11.21 6.91 -19.38
N ASP A 82 -10.68 6.68 -20.58
CA ASP A 82 -11.43 6.07 -21.68
C ASP A 82 -11.47 4.53 -21.58
N SER A 83 -10.55 3.93 -20.82
CA SER A 83 -10.45 2.47 -20.64
C SER A 83 -11.22 1.94 -19.43
N PHE A 84 -12.02 2.79 -18.77
CA PHE A 84 -12.94 2.36 -17.71
C PHE A 84 -13.98 1.39 -18.25
N PRO A 85 -14.29 0.26 -17.57
CA PRO A 85 -13.75 -0.22 -16.29
C PRO A 85 -12.61 -1.24 -16.43
N ALA A 86 -12.17 -1.55 -17.64
CA ALA A 86 -11.30 -2.70 -17.92
C ALA A 86 -9.81 -2.46 -17.58
N PHE A 87 -9.34 -1.22 -17.68
CA PHE A 87 -7.98 -0.78 -17.31
C PHE A 87 -6.84 -1.75 -17.70
N PRO A 88 -6.73 -2.18 -18.97
CA PRO A 88 -5.68 -3.10 -19.42
C PRO A 88 -4.25 -2.60 -19.12
N GLU A 89 -4.08 -1.29 -18.97
CA GLU A 89 -2.83 -0.63 -18.64
C GLU A 89 -2.36 -0.95 -17.21
N ALA A 90 -3.23 -1.44 -16.33
CA ALA A 90 -2.86 -1.92 -14.99
C ALA A 90 -1.87 -3.10 -15.06
N SER A 91 -1.98 -3.94 -16.08
CA SER A 91 -1.03 -5.04 -16.34
C SER A 91 0.39 -4.52 -16.62
N MET A 92 0.51 -3.34 -17.25
CA MET A 92 1.82 -2.71 -17.48
C MET A 92 2.46 -2.31 -16.15
N PHE A 93 1.69 -1.79 -15.19
CA PHE A 93 2.21 -1.47 -13.87
C PHE A 93 2.75 -2.71 -13.16
N GLN A 94 2.03 -3.83 -13.24
CA GLN A 94 2.48 -5.09 -12.67
C GLN A 94 3.81 -5.56 -13.28
N ALA A 95 3.94 -5.49 -14.61
CA ALA A 95 5.17 -5.85 -15.31
C ALA A 95 6.34 -4.93 -14.93
N GLN A 96 6.12 -3.62 -14.92
CA GLN A 96 7.15 -2.61 -14.60
C GLN A 96 7.62 -2.66 -13.15
N THR A 97 6.73 -3.04 -12.23
CA THR A 97 7.04 -3.08 -10.80
C THR A 97 7.45 -4.46 -10.29
N LYS A 98 7.57 -5.47 -11.17
CA LYS A 98 7.89 -6.86 -10.81
C LYS A 98 9.09 -6.98 -9.86
N TRP A 99 10.13 -6.20 -10.10
CA TRP A 99 11.40 -6.24 -9.35
C TRP A 99 11.54 -5.13 -8.31
N GLN A 100 10.47 -4.40 -8.00
CA GLN A 100 10.54 -3.37 -6.97
C GLN A 100 10.71 -3.99 -5.59
N SER A 101 11.61 -3.42 -4.78
CA SER A 101 11.96 -3.94 -3.45
C SER A 101 10.75 -4.07 -2.53
N TRP A 102 9.79 -3.15 -2.64
CA TRP A 102 8.54 -3.18 -1.86
C TRP A 102 7.61 -4.34 -2.24
N ARG A 103 7.75 -4.94 -3.44
CA ARG A 103 7.05 -6.19 -3.80
C ARG A 103 7.78 -7.41 -3.28
N LEU A 104 9.10 -7.45 -3.48
CA LEU A 104 9.93 -8.59 -3.10
C LEU A 104 9.96 -8.78 -1.57
N HIS A 105 10.11 -7.70 -0.80
CA HIS A 105 10.09 -7.75 0.67
C HIS A 105 8.77 -8.28 1.24
N VAL A 106 7.64 -8.05 0.56
CA VAL A 106 6.34 -8.60 0.98
C VAL A 106 6.28 -10.10 0.72
N GLN A 107 6.85 -10.58 -0.38
CA GLN A 107 6.90 -12.01 -0.69
C GLN A 107 7.81 -12.75 0.29
N GLU A 108 9.01 -12.23 0.57
CA GLU A 108 9.96 -12.84 1.50
C GLU A 108 9.38 -12.91 2.92
N ARG A 109 8.77 -11.82 3.43
CA ARG A 109 8.14 -11.86 4.76
C ARG A 109 6.96 -12.83 4.83
N LYS A 110 6.14 -12.92 3.78
CA LYS A 110 5.05 -13.90 3.74
C LYS A 110 5.58 -15.32 3.80
N LEU A 111 6.57 -15.65 2.98
CA LEU A 111 7.22 -16.97 2.98
C LEU A 111 7.81 -17.32 4.36
N ILE A 112 8.43 -16.36 5.05
CA ILE A 112 8.97 -16.57 6.40
C ILE A 112 7.86 -16.81 7.44
N VAL A 113 6.76 -16.05 7.36
CA VAL A 113 5.62 -16.20 8.28
C VAL A 113 4.91 -17.54 8.05
N ASP A 114 4.67 -17.90 6.79
CA ASP A 114 4.02 -19.16 6.41
C ASP A 114 4.86 -20.36 6.86
N LYS A 115 6.18 -20.31 6.64
CA LYS A 115 7.11 -21.35 7.12
C LYS A 115 7.08 -21.50 8.65
N ARG A 116 7.08 -20.39 9.40
CA ARG A 116 7.00 -20.43 10.87
C ARG A 116 5.68 -20.97 11.39
N ALA A 117 4.56 -20.64 10.73
CA ALA A 117 3.26 -21.18 11.09
C ALA A 117 3.22 -22.70 10.84
N GLN A 118 3.82 -23.14 9.74
CA GLN A 118 3.90 -24.55 9.37
C GLN A 118 4.78 -25.35 10.34
N ASP A 119 5.94 -24.80 10.74
CA ASP A 119 6.83 -25.42 11.74
C ASP A 119 6.14 -25.51 13.12
N GLN A 120 5.35 -24.51 13.53
CA GLN A 120 4.59 -24.54 14.79
C GLN A 120 3.46 -25.57 14.78
N SER A 121 2.78 -25.78 13.65
CA SER A 121 1.75 -26.82 13.54
C SER A 121 2.36 -28.23 13.62
N THR A 122 3.53 -28.46 13.02
CA THR A 122 4.19 -29.78 13.09
C THR A 122 4.70 -30.12 14.49
N ASP A 123 5.20 -29.12 15.24
CA ASP A 123 5.64 -29.33 16.62
C ASP A 123 4.47 -29.65 17.56
N ALA A 124 3.29 -29.07 17.31
CA ALA A 124 2.06 -29.36 18.06
C ALA A 124 1.53 -30.78 17.79
N GLU A 125 1.53 -31.23 16.54
CA GLU A 125 1.13 -32.60 16.16
C GLU A 125 2.04 -33.67 16.75
N LEU A 126 3.36 -33.41 16.84
CA LEU A 126 4.32 -34.31 17.47
C LEU A 126 4.14 -34.41 18.99
N GLN A 127 3.79 -33.30 19.66
CA GLN A 127 3.52 -33.29 21.09
C GLN A 127 2.22 -34.02 21.46
N GLU A 128 1.18 -33.97 20.62
CA GLU A 128 -0.04 -34.74 20.85
C GLU A 128 0.18 -36.24 20.64
N ALA A 129 0.99 -36.63 19.66
CA ALA A 129 1.31 -38.04 19.38
C ALA A 129 2.09 -38.73 20.51
N ASP A 130 2.96 -38.02 21.23
CA ASP A 130 3.72 -38.55 22.38
C ASP A 130 2.88 -38.69 23.67
N THR A 131 1.66 -38.13 23.70
CA THR A 131 0.77 -38.16 24.88
C THR A 131 -0.36 -39.20 24.81
N THR A 132 -0.37 -40.05 23.78
CA THR A 132 -1.35 -41.13 23.58
C THR A 132 -0.70 -42.51 23.70
#